data_AF-B5XF38-F1
#
_entry.id   AF-B5XF38-F1
#
_cell.length_a   1.000
_cell.length_b   1.000
_cell.length_c   1.000
_cell.angle_alpha   90.00
_cell.angle_beta   90.00
_cell.angle_gamma   90.00
#
_symmetry.space_group_name_H-M   'P 1'
#
loop_
_entity.id
_entity.type
_entity.pdbx_description
1 polymer ?
#
loop_
_entity_poly.entity_id
_entity_poly.type
_entity_poly.pdbx_seq_one_letter_code
_entity_poly.pdbx_strand_id
1 'polypeptide(L)'
;MQTIEVLKQALSSLDPTQQQQLLVAGSAVAVGGLLTCYYWVYQGTKTKRIPTGDGWWGAGEKPRSEDEKVFPFQVQTSDEEIQDLYDRIDRTRYTEPLEDAGFQYGFNSTYLKKVVSHWRHQFNWKKQIAILNKYPQFKTNIEGLDVHFIHVRPPHREGQKVLPLMLVHGWPGSVYEFYRILPLLTDSLDSLAFEVICPSIPGYGFSEAPRKQGFNSLAAARVFHKLMERLGFSEYYLQGGDWGSLITTNMAQMKPECVKGLHLNMLTSKMKGLHRVLHEVLQGELQDQH
;
A
#
# COMPACT_ATOMS: atom_id res chain seq x y z
N MET A 1 -11.45 47.91 -30.13
CA MET A 1 -11.39 49.34 -29.74
C MET A 1 -12.78 49.98 -29.66
N GLN A 2 -13.66 49.82 -30.66
CA GLN A 2 -15.04 50.36 -30.63
C GLN A 2 -15.87 49.97 -29.41
N THR A 3 -15.77 48.72 -28.93
CA THR A 3 -16.56 48.22 -27.80
C THR A 3 -16.26 48.95 -26.48
N ILE A 4 -15.02 49.39 -26.28
CA ILE A 4 -14.59 50.10 -25.08
C ILE A 4 -15.07 51.55 -25.11
N GLU A 5 -15.09 52.18 -26.29
CA GLU A 5 -15.61 53.55 -26.44
C GLU A 5 -17.12 53.63 -26.24
N VAL A 6 -17.88 52.68 -26.79
CA VAL A 6 -19.33 52.59 -26.58
C VAL A 6 -19.68 52.42 -25.10
N LEU A 7 -18.93 51.58 -24.38
CA LEU A 7 -19.08 51.40 -22.93
C LEU A 7 -18.75 52.67 -22.15
N LYS A 8 -17.69 53.39 -22.52
CA LYS A 8 -17.31 54.66 -21.89
C LYS A 8 -18.39 55.73 -22.11
N GLN A 9 -18.93 55.85 -23.31
CA GLN A 9 -20.03 56.76 -23.61
C GLN A 9 -21.28 56.41 -22.79
N ALA A 10 -21.69 55.14 -22.78
CA ALA A 10 -22.85 54.68 -22.01
C ALA A 10 -22.71 54.87 -20.49
N LEU A 11 -21.50 54.74 -19.95
CA LEU A 11 -21.23 55.00 -18.52
C LEU A 11 -21.24 56.50 -18.19
N SER A 12 -20.76 57.33 -19.12
CA SER A 12 -20.72 58.79 -18.96
C SER A 12 -22.09 59.47 -19.09
N SER A 13 -23.09 58.78 -19.66
CA SER A 13 -24.47 59.28 -19.80
C SER A 13 -25.39 58.96 -18.62
N LEU A 14 -24.90 58.29 -17.57
CA LEU A 14 -25.65 57.96 -16.36
C LEU A 14 -25.53 59.06 -15.30
N ASP A 15 -26.55 59.22 -14.47
CA ASP A 15 -26.48 60.15 -13.33
C ASP A 15 -25.52 59.65 -12.23
N PRO A 16 -25.05 60.52 -11.31
CA PRO A 16 -24.08 60.15 -10.28
C PRO A 16 -24.54 59.02 -9.36
N THR A 17 -25.86 58.91 -9.10
CA THR A 17 -26.44 57.88 -8.24
C THR A 17 -26.42 56.52 -8.94
N GLN A 18 -26.76 56.51 -10.24
CA GLN A 18 -26.70 55.33 -11.10
C GLN A 18 -25.26 54.85 -11.31
N GLN A 19 -24.30 55.77 -11.49
CA GLN A 19 -22.88 55.44 -11.55
C GLN A 19 -22.39 54.80 -10.26
N GLN A 20 -22.77 55.35 -9.10
CA GLN A 20 -22.41 54.79 -7.79
C GLN A 20 -23.05 53.41 -7.56
N GLN A 21 -24.32 53.21 -7.94
CA GLN A 21 -24.99 51.91 -7.87
C GLN A 21 -24.33 50.88 -8.78
N LEU A 22 -23.93 51.24 -10.01
CA LEU A 22 -23.20 50.37 -10.92
C LEU A 22 -21.80 50.02 -10.41
N LEU A 23 -21.11 50.96 -9.78
CA LEU A 23 -19.81 50.74 -9.15
C LEU A 23 -19.92 49.76 -7.97
N VAL A 24 -20.92 49.95 -7.11
CA VAL A 24 -21.18 49.04 -5.97
C VAL A 24 -21.60 47.66 -6.46
N ALA A 25 -22.52 47.58 -7.43
CA ALA A 25 -22.96 46.31 -8.01
C ALA A 25 -21.81 45.58 -8.74
N GLY A 26 -21.02 46.30 -9.53
CA GLY A 26 -19.85 45.75 -10.22
C GLY A 26 -18.78 45.26 -9.23
N SER A 27 -18.54 46.01 -8.15
CA SER A 27 -17.62 45.61 -7.08
C SER A 27 -18.12 44.36 -6.35
N ALA A 28 -19.41 44.27 -6.04
CA ALA A 28 -20.01 43.09 -5.39
C ALA A 28 -19.90 41.84 -6.27
N VAL A 29 -20.13 41.96 -7.58
CA VAL A 29 -19.96 40.86 -8.55
C VAL A 29 -18.49 40.44 -8.65
N ALA A 30 -17.55 41.39 -8.70
CA ALA A 30 -16.11 41.10 -8.74
C ALA A 30 -15.63 40.38 -7.47
N VAL A 31 -16.04 40.85 -6.29
CA VAL A 31 -15.71 40.21 -5.00
C VAL A 31 -16.36 38.82 -4.90
N GLY A 32 -17.63 38.67 -5.29
CA GLY A 32 -18.31 37.38 -5.33
C GLY A 32 -17.61 36.39 -6.28
N GLY A 33 -17.18 36.86 -7.45
CA GLY A 33 -16.39 36.07 -8.41
C GLY A 33 -15.04 35.64 -7.84
N LEU A 34 -14.29 36.54 -7.21
CA LEU A 34 -13.01 36.23 -6.57
C LEU A 34 -13.16 35.25 -5.40
N LEU A 35 -14.17 35.43 -4.55
CA LEU A 35 -14.46 34.50 -3.45
C LEU A 35 -14.88 33.13 -3.96
N THR A 36 -15.63 33.07 -5.06
CA THR A 36 -16.03 31.80 -5.68
C THR A 36 -14.82 31.11 -6.30
N CYS A 37 -13.96 31.82 -7.04
CA CYS A 37 -12.70 31.29 -7.56
C CYS A 37 -11.78 30.82 -6.44
N TYR A 38 -11.62 31.62 -5.37
CA TYR A 38 -10.85 31.24 -4.18
C TYR A 38 -11.42 29.98 -3.53
N TYR A 39 -12.73 29.91 -3.33
CA TYR A 39 -13.40 28.73 -2.77
C TYR A 39 -13.23 27.50 -3.67
N TRP A 40 -13.30 27.66 -4.99
CA TRP A 40 -13.12 26.56 -5.95
C TRP A 40 -11.68 26.06 -5.99
N VAL A 41 -10.70 26.97 -5.97
CA VAL A 41 -9.27 26.63 -5.84
C VAL A 41 -9.01 25.96 -4.48
N TYR A 42 -9.54 26.52 -3.39
CA TYR A 42 -9.40 25.97 -2.05
C TYR A 42 -10.06 24.58 -1.89
N GLN A 43 -11.21 24.35 -2.52
CA GLN A 43 -11.86 23.04 -2.53
C GLN A 43 -11.17 22.07 -3.49
N GLY A 44 -10.62 22.55 -4.61
CA GLY A 44 -9.83 21.76 -5.56
C GLY A 44 -8.49 21.31 -4.98
N THR A 45 -7.92 22.06 -4.03
CA THR A 45 -6.70 21.68 -3.31
C THR A 45 -6.94 20.75 -2.13
N LYS A 46 -8.19 20.57 -1.65
CA LYS A 46 -8.50 19.57 -0.63
C LYS A 46 -8.35 18.16 -1.21
N THR A 47 -7.27 17.48 -0.80
CA THR A 47 -7.07 16.06 -1.11
C THR A 47 -8.25 15.25 -0.58
N LYS A 48 -8.99 14.59 -1.48
CA LYS A 48 -10.02 13.63 -1.07
C LYS A 48 -9.32 12.43 -0.43
N ARG A 49 -9.66 12.15 0.83
CA ARG A 49 -9.09 11.05 1.60
C ARG A 49 -10.12 9.97 1.82
N ILE A 50 -9.66 8.72 1.90
CA ILE A 50 -10.48 7.63 2.40
C ILE A 50 -10.53 7.75 3.92
N PRO A 51 -11.72 7.75 4.56
CA PRO A 51 -11.81 7.75 6.02
C PRO A 51 -11.08 6.54 6.59
N THR A 52 -10.12 6.78 7.49
CA THR A 52 -9.40 5.69 8.17
C THR A 52 -10.36 4.92 9.07
N GLY A 53 -11.13 5.63 9.90
CA GLY A 53 -12.00 5.03 10.91
C GLY A 53 -11.19 4.23 11.94
N ASP A 54 -11.88 3.41 12.72
CA ASP A 54 -11.29 2.49 13.69
C ASP A 54 -11.98 1.13 13.60
N GLY A 55 -11.24 0.05 13.84
CA GLY A 55 -11.76 -1.32 13.70
C GLY A 55 -11.47 -2.19 14.91
N TRP A 56 -12.11 -3.36 14.90
CA TRP A 56 -11.81 -4.47 15.81
C TRP A 56 -12.10 -5.79 15.10
N TRP A 57 -11.05 -6.56 14.84
CA TRP A 57 -11.07 -7.80 14.08
C TRP A 57 -10.78 -9.03 14.93
N GLY A 58 -10.41 -8.82 16.19
CA GLY A 58 -10.32 -9.88 17.20
C GLY A 58 -11.70 -10.44 17.58
N ALA A 59 -11.68 -11.50 18.38
CA ALA A 59 -12.89 -12.05 18.97
C ALA A 59 -13.56 -11.05 19.93
N GLY A 60 -14.88 -11.15 20.07
CA GLY A 60 -15.65 -10.33 21.02
C GLY A 60 -15.73 -8.83 20.68
N GLU A 61 -15.97 -8.04 21.72
CA GLU A 61 -16.08 -6.58 21.65
C GLU A 61 -14.71 -5.91 21.76
N LYS A 62 -14.62 -4.69 21.21
CA LYS A 62 -13.40 -3.89 21.30
C LYS A 62 -13.15 -3.50 22.77
N PRO A 63 -11.96 -3.79 23.35
CA PRO A 63 -11.63 -3.35 24.70
C PRO A 63 -11.47 -1.83 24.76
N ARG A 64 -11.51 -1.27 25.98
CA ARG A 64 -11.31 0.18 26.20
C ARG A 64 -9.91 0.67 25.82
N SER A 65 -8.91 -0.20 25.91
CA SER A 65 -7.51 0.07 25.58
C SER A 65 -6.89 -1.17 24.93
N GLU A 66 -6.01 -0.97 23.96
CA GLU A 66 -5.26 -2.02 23.27
C GLU A 66 -3.85 -2.15 23.89
N ASP A 67 -3.28 -3.36 23.92
CA ASP A 67 -1.87 -3.53 24.28
C ASP A 67 -0.99 -3.04 23.12
N GLU A 68 -0.11 -2.09 23.42
CA GLU A 68 0.75 -1.46 22.43
C GLU A 68 2.16 -2.07 22.35
N LYS A 69 2.43 -3.10 23.15
CA LYS A 69 3.77 -3.71 23.18
C LYS A 69 4.12 -4.42 21.88
N VAL A 70 5.37 -4.26 21.49
CA VAL A 70 6.02 -4.99 20.40
C VAL A 70 6.89 -6.07 21.01
N PHE A 71 6.68 -7.32 20.61
CA PHE A 71 7.39 -8.48 21.15
C PHE A 71 8.22 -9.16 20.07
N PRO A 72 9.45 -9.62 20.39
CA PRO A 72 10.24 -10.43 19.46
C PRO A 72 9.50 -11.72 19.07
N PHE A 73 9.68 -12.14 17.83
CA PHE A 73 9.11 -13.37 17.29
C PHE A 73 10.19 -14.20 16.61
N GLN A 74 10.13 -15.52 16.78
CA GLN A 74 10.97 -16.47 16.07
C GLN A 74 10.11 -17.55 15.45
N VAL A 75 10.39 -17.89 14.20
CA VAL A 75 9.75 -19.01 13.52
C VAL A 75 10.30 -20.31 14.11
N GLN A 76 9.40 -21.18 14.53
CA GLN A 76 9.73 -22.49 15.06
C GLN A 76 8.82 -23.53 14.40
N THR A 77 9.30 -24.76 14.33
CA THR A 77 8.50 -25.92 13.97
C THR A 77 8.96 -27.09 14.82
N SER A 78 8.04 -27.97 15.14
CA SER A 78 8.27 -29.18 15.92
C SER A 78 8.59 -30.38 15.03
N ASP A 79 9.26 -31.38 15.60
CA ASP A 79 9.50 -32.63 14.88
C ASP A 79 8.16 -33.35 14.59
N GLU A 80 7.14 -33.18 15.44
CA GLU A 80 5.79 -33.69 15.19
C GLU A 80 5.13 -33.07 13.95
N GLU A 81 5.23 -31.75 13.77
CA GLU A 81 4.69 -31.07 12.57
C GLU A 81 5.39 -31.51 11.28
N ILE A 82 6.71 -31.66 11.33
CA ILE A 82 7.49 -32.15 10.18
C ILE A 82 7.13 -33.60 9.87
N GLN A 83 6.93 -34.44 10.89
CA GLN A 83 6.53 -35.83 10.69
C GLN A 83 5.11 -35.93 10.10
N ASP A 84 4.15 -35.16 10.60
CA ASP A 84 2.79 -35.10 10.02
C ASP A 84 2.84 -34.66 8.54
N LEU A 85 3.67 -33.67 8.20
CA LEU A 85 3.89 -33.28 6.81
C LEU A 85 4.42 -34.44 5.96
N TYR A 86 5.46 -35.15 6.44
CA TYR A 86 6.04 -36.28 5.70
C TYR A 86 5.04 -37.41 5.51
N ASP A 87 4.23 -37.73 6.52
CA ASP A 87 3.18 -38.74 6.42
C ASP A 87 2.13 -38.37 5.36
N ARG A 88 1.77 -37.08 5.25
CA ARG A 88 0.85 -36.59 4.20
C ARG A 88 1.47 -36.66 2.81
N ILE A 89 2.73 -36.30 2.68
CA ILE A 89 3.48 -36.40 1.42
C ILE A 89 3.52 -37.87 0.96
N ASP A 90 3.89 -38.79 1.85
CA ASP A 90 4.04 -40.22 1.54
C ASP A 90 2.71 -40.86 1.13
N ARG A 91 1.56 -40.31 1.58
CA ARG A 91 0.21 -40.77 1.23
C ARG A 91 -0.43 -40.04 0.05
N THR A 92 0.31 -39.17 -0.64
CA THR A 92 -0.20 -38.38 -1.76
C THR A 92 -0.59 -39.29 -2.94
N ARG A 93 -1.80 -39.10 -3.48
CA ARG A 93 -2.28 -39.78 -4.69
C ARG A 93 -2.08 -38.87 -5.90
N TYR A 94 -1.49 -39.40 -6.97
CA TYR A 94 -1.25 -38.68 -8.22
C TYR A 94 -2.26 -39.10 -9.29
N THR A 95 -2.54 -38.20 -10.24
CA THR A 95 -3.33 -38.48 -11.45
C THR A 95 -2.41 -38.52 -12.66
N GLU A 96 -2.74 -39.33 -13.66
CA GLU A 96 -1.99 -39.35 -14.91
C GLU A 96 -2.25 -38.08 -15.73
N PRO A 97 -1.21 -37.42 -16.28
CA PRO A 97 -1.37 -36.24 -17.12
C PRO A 97 -1.65 -36.65 -18.58
N LEU A 98 -2.14 -35.70 -19.38
CA LEU A 98 -2.15 -35.85 -20.83
C LEU A 98 -0.71 -35.90 -21.38
N GLU A 99 -0.49 -36.70 -22.41
CA GLU A 99 0.78 -36.76 -23.14
C GLU A 99 1.15 -35.38 -23.70
N ASP A 100 2.42 -35.00 -23.57
CA ASP A 100 3.01 -33.75 -24.08
C ASP A 100 2.32 -32.42 -23.69
N ALA A 101 1.42 -32.44 -22.69
CA ALA A 101 0.63 -31.25 -22.32
C ALA A 101 1.42 -30.16 -21.57
N GLY A 102 2.64 -30.46 -21.12
CA GLY A 102 3.42 -29.55 -20.29
C GLY A 102 2.61 -29.03 -19.10
N PHE A 103 2.55 -27.70 -18.93
CA PHE A 103 1.75 -27.00 -17.92
C PHE A 103 0.48 -26.33 -18.47
N GLN A 104 0.11 -26.62 -19.73
CA GLN A 104 -1.00 -25.92 -20.41
C GLN A 104 -2.37 -26.18 -19.78
N TYR A 105 -2.51 -27.29 -19.04
CA TYR A 105 -3.73 -27.70 -18.34
C TYR A 105 -3.59 -27.60 -16.81
N GLY A 106 -2.71 -26.72 -16.34
CA GLY A 106 -2.37 -26.58 -14.92
C GLY A 106 -1.10 -27.35 -14.55
N PHE A 107 -0.95 -27.63 -13.25
CA PHE A 107 0.30 -28.22 -12.74
C PHE A 107 0.45 -29.66 -13.24
N ASN A 108 1.53 -29.93 -13.98
CA ASN A 108 1.80 -31.26 -14.54
C ASN A 108 2.10 -32.29 -13.44
N SER A 109 1.37 -33.40 -13.40
CA SER A 109 1.52 -34.39 -12.32
C SER A 109 2.84 -35.16 -12.36
N THR A 110 3.45 -35.36 -13.53
CA THR A 110 4.81 -35.91 -13.65
C THR A 110 5.83 -34.96 -13.04
N TYR A 111 5.67 -33.65 -13.24
CA TYR A 111 6.52 -32.65 -12.60
C TYR A 111 6.24 -32.55 -11.09
N LEU A 112 4.98 -32.67 -10.66
CA LEU A 112 4.61 -32.67 -9.24
C LEU A 112 5.33 -33.77 -8.46
N LYS A 113 5.43 -34.99 -9.01
CA LYS A 113 6.21 -36.09 -8.40
C LYS A 113 7.66 -35.67 -8.12
N LYS A 114 8.29 -34.88 -8.99
CA LYS A 114 9.66 -34.36 -8.77
C LYS A 114 9.72 -33.36 -7.62
N VAL A 115 8.77 -32.42 -7.57
CA VAL A 115 8.69 -31.41 -6.49
C VAL A 115 8.44 -32.08 -5.15
N VAL A 116 7.47 -33.00 -5.08
CA VAL A 116 7.13 -33.74 -3.87
C VAL A 116 8.30 -34.59 -3.40
N SER A 117 9.00 -35.28 -4.32
CA SER A 117 10.20 -36.06 -3.99
C SER A 117 11.32 -35.18 -3.40
N HIS A 118 11.57 -34.01 -3.99
CA HIS A 118 12.54 -33.06 -3.42
C HIS A 118 12.11 -32.60 -2.01
N TRP A 119 10.84 -32.25 -1.83
CA TRP A 119 10.32 -31.81 -0.54
C TRP A 119 10.46 -32.90 0.53
N ARG A 120 10.17 -34.15 0.17
CA ARG A 120 10.24 -35.28 1.08
C ARG A 120 11.65 -35.68 1.50
N HIS A 121 12.60 -35.62 0.56
CA HIS A 121 13.91 -36.27 0.74
C HIS A 121 15.11 -35.32 0.76
N GLN A 122 14.97 -34.10 0.24
CA GLN A 122 16.09 -33.17 0.05
C GLN A 122 15.87 -31.82 0.74
N PHE A 123 14.63 -31.45 1.03
CA PHE A 123 14.31 -30.19 1.68
C PHE A 123 14.67 -30.21 3.16
N ASN A 124 15.68 -29.40 3.52
CA ASN A 124 16.18 -29.32 4.88
C ASN A 124 15.42 -28.25 5.68
N TRP A 125 14.43 -28.67 6.47
CA TRP A 125 13.62 -27.78 7.31
C TRP A 125 14.44 -26.95 8.30
N LYS A 126 15.43 -27.55 8.98
CA LYS A 126 16.29 -26.83 9.93
C LYS A 126 17.04 -25.69 9.26
N LYS A 127 17.55 -25.91 8.05
CA LYS A 127 18.19 -24.87 7.24
C LYS A 127 17.21 -23.76 6.86
N GLN A 128 15.98 -24.09 6.47
CA GLN A 128 15.00 -23.07 6.08
C GLN A 128 14.52 -22.24 7.27
N ILE A 129 14.33 -22.85 8.45
CA ILE A 129 14.01 -22.12 9.69
C ILE A 129 15.13 -21.17 10.05
N ALA A 130 16.40 -21.60 9.95
CA ALA A 130 17.55 -20.71 10.15
C ALA A 130 17.58 -19.55 9.14
N ILE A 131 17.20 -19.79 7.88
CA ILE A 131 17.06 -18.72 6.88
C ILE A 131 15.95 -17.75 7.28
N LEU A 132 14.76 -18.24 7.63
CA LEU A 132 13.62 -17.41 8.04
C LEU A 132 13.94 -16.56 9.28
N ASN A 133 14.71 -17.08 10.23
CA ASN A 133 15.12 -16.33 11.42
C ASN A 133 16.38 -15.47 11.23
N LYS A 134 16.88 -15.32 10.00
CA LYS A 134 18.06 -14.46 9.71
C LYS A 134 17.82 -12.99 10.07
N TYR A 135 16.59 -12.50 9.88
CA TYR A 135 16.23 -11.12 10.15
C TYR A 135 15.41 -11.00 11.44
N PRO A 136 15.50 -9.88 12.18
CA PRO A 136 14.65 -9.65 13.34
C PRO A 136 13.17 -9.59 12.96
N GLN A 137 12.35 -10.36 13.66
CA GLN A 137 10.90 -10.44 13.44
C GLN A 137 10.18 -10.16 14.75
N PHE A 138 8.98 -9.59 14.64
CA PHE A 138 8.21 -9.12 15.77
C PHE A 138 6.72 -9.36 15.58
N LYS A 139 5.98 -9.30 16.69
CA LYS A 139 4.53 -9.23 16.72
C LYS A 139 4.06 -8.08 17.60
N THR A 140 2.93 -7.50 17.24
CA THR A 140 2.22 -6.50 18.03
C THR A 140 0.72 -6.63 17.80
N ASN A 141 -0.08 -6.34 18.82
CA ASN A 141 -1.54 -6.35 18.66
C ASN A 141 -2.02 -5.03 18.04
N ILE A 142 -2.84 -5.13 16.99
CA ILE A 142 -3.47 -3.99 16.30
C ILE A 142 -4.90 -4.35 15.93
N GLU A 143 -5.87 -3.61 16.45
CA GLU A 143 -7.31 -3.85 16.22
C GLU A 143 -7.72 -5.30 16.59
N GLY A 144 -7.09 -5.89 17.59
CA GLY A 144 -7.38 -7.25 18.05
C GLY A 144 -6.76 -8.35 17.20
N LEU A 145 -5.76 -8.02 16.35
CA LEU A 145 -4.99 -8.97 15.57
C LEU A 145 -3.53 -8.94 15.98
N ASP A 146 -2.93 -10.11 16.18
CA ASP A 146 -1.48 -10.22 16.31
C ASP A 146 -0.83 -10.11 14.93
N VAL A 147 -0.28 -8.93 14.64
CA VAL A 147 0.35 -8.60 13.36
C VAL A 147 1.83 -8.92 13.42
N HIS A 148 2.27 -9.85 12.56
CA HIS A 148 3.66 -10.18 12.36
C HIS A 148 4.33 -9.22 11.37
N PHE A 149 5.60 -8.86 11.64
CA PHE A 149 6.43 -8.13 10.70
C PHE A 149 7.92 -8.40 10.90
N ILE A 150 8.68 -8.31 9.80
CA ILE A 150 10.14 -8.21 9.82
C ILE A 150 10.51 -6.74 9.97
N HIS A 151 11.50 -6.43 10.80
CA HIS A 151 12.02 -5.07 10.98
C HIS A 151 13.53 -5.07 10.92
N VAL A 152 14.08 -4.56 9.83
CA VAL A 152 15.53 -4.50 9.60
C VAL A 152 15.99 -3.04 9.61
N ARG A 153 16.86 -2.71 10.55
CA ARG A 153 17.49 -1.40 10.64
C ARG A 153 18.84 -1.40 9.92
N PRO A 154 19.19 -0.35 9.16
CA PRO A 154 20.52 -0.25 8.58
C PRO A 154 21.57 -0.08 9.69
N PRO A 155 22.83 -0.49 9.45
CA PRO A 155 23.92 -0.19 10.37
C PRO A 155 24.10 1.33 10.47
N HIS A 156 24.42 1.82 11.66
CA HIS A 156 24.67 3.25 11.85
C HIS A 156 25.92 3.69 11.09
N ARG A 157 25.78 4.72 10.24
CA ARG A 157 26.86 5.33 9.47
C ARG A 157 26.74 6.85 9.57
N GLU A 158 27.84 7.51 9.89
CA GLU A 158 27.88 8.96 10.03
C GLU A 158 27.52 9.65 8.71
N GLY A 159 26.64 10.65 8.76
CA GLY A 159 26.18 11.39 7.58
C GLY A 159 25.21 10.64 6.66
N GLN A 160 24.89 9.37 6.92
CA GLN A 160 23.94 8.61 6.11
C GLN A 160 22.50 8.89 6.56
N LYS A 161 21.65 9.27 5.60
CA LYS A 161 20.22 9.47 5.83
C LYS A 161 19.50 8.12 5.85
N VAL A 162 18.73 7.86 6.91
CA VAL A 162 17.89 6.66 7.03
C VAL A 162 16.43 7.02 6.77
N LEU A 163 15.78 6.28 5.87
CA LEU A 163 14.38 6.47 5.54
C LEU A 163 13.55 5.22 5.87
N PRO A 164 12.39 5.34 6.54
CA PRO A 164 11.51 4.20 6.79
C PRO A 164 10.76 3.80 5.52
N LEU A 165 10.79 2.50 5.22
CA LEU A 165 10.17 1.91 4.03
C LEU A 165 9.38 0.65 4.43
N MET A 166 8.08 0.63 4.13
CA MET A 166 7.27 -0.58 4.25
C MET A 166 7.17 -1.31 2.90
N LEU A 167 7.48 -2.60 2.89
CA LEU A 167 7.30 -3.49 1.74
C LEU A 167 6.13 -4.44 2.00
N VAL A 168 5.07 -4.37 1.18
CA VAL A 168 3.86 -5.19 1.35
C VAL A 168 3.76 -6.24 0.25
N HIS A 169 3.65 -7.50 0.65
CA HIS A 169 3.59 -8.67 -0.24
C HIS A 169 2.19 -8.91 -0.83
N GLY A 170 2.06 -9.95 -1.65
CA GLY A 170 0.81 -10.38 -2.28
C GLY A 170 0.39 -11.82 -1.97
N TRP A 171 -0.45 -12.39 -2.84
CA TRP A 171 -0.84 -13.78 -2.91
C TRP A 171 -0.40 -14.39 -4.27
N PRO A 172 0.09 -15.64 -4.30
CA PRO A 172 0.31 -16.58 -3.20
C PRO A 172 1.65 -16.35 -2.45
N GLY A 173 2.13 -15.11 -2.42
CA GLY A 173 3.38 -14.69 -1.80
C GLY A 173 3.35 -14.56 -0.28
N SER A 174 4.45 -14.02 0.27
CA SER A 174 4.64 -13.75 1.70
C SER A 174 5.83 -12.81 1.91
N VAL A 175 6.10 -12.42 3.15
CA VAL A 175 7.30 -11.62 3.50
C VAL A 175 8.63 -12.25 3.05
N TYR A 176 8.64 -13.57 2.78
CA TYR A 176 9.82 -14.27 2.27
C TYR A 176 10.31 -13.72 0.91
N GLU A 177 9.41 -13.16 0.10
CA GLU A 177 9.72 -12.57 -1.20
C GLU A 177 10.77 -11.46 -1.11
N PHE A 178 10.86 -10.77 0.03
CA PHE A 178 11.76 -9.64 0.23
C PHE A 178 13.15 -10.02 0.75
N TYR A 179 13.42 -11.29 1.09
CA TYR A 179 14.65 -11.68 1.79
C TYR A 179 15.93 -11.34 1.05
N ARG A 180 15.87 -11.39 -0.29
CA ARG A 180 17.01 -11.09 -1.16
C ARG A 180 17.24 -9.60 -1.36
N ILE A 181 16.20 -8.77 -1.27
CA ILE A 181 16.32 -7.32 -1.47
C ILE A 181 16.65 -6.57 -0.19
N LEU A 182 16.28 -7.11 0.98
CA LEU A 182 16.58 -6.51 2.29
C LEU A 182 18.03 -6.00 2.42
N PRO A 183 19.09 -6.80 2.19
CA PRO A 183 20.46 -6.31 2.36
C PRO A 183 20.82 -5.21 1.36
N LEU A 184 20.23 -5.20 0.17
CA LEU A 184 20.47 -4.15 -0.84
C LEU A 184 19.86 -2.80 -0.41
N LEU A 185 18.77 -2.83 0.37
CA LEU A 185 18.10 -1.64 0.86
C LEU A 185 18.67 -1.15 2.19
N THR A 186 19.04 -2.08 3.07
CA THR A 186 19.44 -1.76 4.45
C THR A 186 20.96 -1.60 4.60
N ASP A 187 21.77 -2.14 3.69
CA ASP A 187 23.25 -2.08 3.77
C ASP A 187 23.86 -1.30 2.59
N SER A 188 23.16 -0.28 2.09
CA SER A 188 23.70 0.58 1.02
C SER A 188 24.86 1.44 1.53
N LEU A 189 25.91 1.57 0.72
CA LEU A 189 27.04 2.49 0.95
C LEU A 189 26.76 3.92 0.46
N ASP A 190 25.58 4.16 -0.11
CA ASP A 190 25.18 5.48 -0.57
C ASP A 190 24.92 6.43 0.62
N SER A 191 24.67 7.71 0.32
CA SER A 191 24.23 8.68 1.32
C SER A 191 22.85 8.36 1.93
N LEU A 192 22.19 7.32 1.44
CA LEU A 192 20.85 6.88 1.84
C LEU A 192 20.82 5.38 2.13
N ALA A 193 20.19 5.00 3.24
CA ALA A 193 19.78 3.63 3.53
C ALA A 193 18.32 3.58 3.97
N PHE A 194 17.70 2.41 3.85
CA PHE A 194 16.33 2.19 4.31
C PHE A 194 16.29 1.42 5.63
N GLU A 195 15.43 1.86 6.54
CA GLU A 195 14.91 1.04 7.64
C GLU A 195 13.64 0.36 7.14
N VAL A 196 13.68 -0.97 7.03
CA VAL A 196 12.68 -1.72 6.26
C VAL A 196 11.75 -2.50 7.18
N ILE A 197 10.45 -2.35 6.93
CA ILE A 197 9.36 -3.05 7.61
C ILE A 197 8.63 -3.93 6.59
N CYS A 198 8.58 -5.23 6.82
CA CYS A 198 7.85 -6.18 5.97
C CYS A 198 6.76 -6.88 6.79
N PRO A 199 5.52 -6.36 6.83
CA PRO A 199 4.44 -6.99 7.55
C PRO A 199 3.88 -8.19 6.79
N SER A 200 3.44 -9.22 7.53
CA SER A 200 2.54 -10.23 6.98
C SER A 200 1.11 -9.68 6.97
N ILE A 201 0.43 -9.73 5.82
CA ILE A 201 -0.98 -9.33 5.69
C ILE A 201 -1.82 -10.14 6.69
N PRO A 202 -2.78 -9.54 7.42
CA PRO A 202 -3.66 -10.31 8.30
C PRO A 202 -4.31 -11.52 7.61
N GLY A 203 -4.16 -12.69 8.22
CA GLY A 203 -4.52 -13.99 7.62
C GLY A 203 -3.45 -14.65 6.76
N TYR A 204 -2.27 -14.04 6.61
CA TYR A 204 -1.12 -14.59 5.89
C TYR A 204 0.05 -14.83 6.84
N GLY A 205 0.84 -15.87 6.53
CA GLY A 205 2.08 -16.19 7.24
C GLY A 205 1.85 -16.32 8.74
N PHE A 206 2.50 -15.45 9.51
CA PHE A 206 2.45 -15.48 10.98
C PHE A 206 1.52 -14.42 11.59
N SER A 207 0.80 -13.63 10.78
CA SER A 207 -0.22 -12.69 11.26
C SER A 207 -1.56 -13.39 11.49
N GLU A 208 -2.25 -13.06 12.59
CA GLU A 208 -3.56 -13.66 12.88
C GLU A 208 -4.59 -13.34 11.78
N ALA A 209 -5.47 -14.31 11.50
CA ALA A 209 -6.60 -14.12 10.61
C ALA A 209 -7.73 -13.33 11.31
N PRO A 210 -8.40 -12.41 10.59
CA PRO A 210 -9.57 -11.70 11.11
C PRO A 210 -10.69 -12.65 11.56
N ARG A 211 -11.32 -12.37 12.70
CA ARG A 211 -12.46 -13.12 13.25
C ARG A 211 -13.82 -12.59 12.81
N LYS A 212 -13.86 -11.44 12.12
CA LYS A 212 -15.09 -10.77 11.69
C LYS A 212 -15.14 -10.62 10.17
N GLN A 213 -16.36 -10.61 9.64
CA GLN A 213 -16.60 -10.44 8.20
C GLN A 213 -16.24 -9.03 7.74
N GLY A 214 -15.93 -8.90 6.44
CA GLY A 214 -15.68 -7.60 5.81
C GLY A 214 -14.25 -7.09 5.91
N PHE A 215 -13.31 -7.88 6.44
CA PHE A 215 -11.89 -7.54 6.37
C PHE A 215 -11.43 -7.52 4.91
N ASN A 216 -11.01 -6.34 4.44
CA ASN A 216 -10.59 -6.10 3.05
C ASN A 216 -9.31 -5.26 3.00
N SER A 217 -8.86 -4.87 1.80
CA SER A 217 -7.62 -4.10 1.62
C SER A 217 -7.62 -2.71 2.28
N LEU A 218 -8.79 -2.12 2.58
CA LEU A 218 -8.89 -0.88 3.35
C LEU A 218 -8.62 -1.15 4.84
N ALA A 219 -9.17 -2.25 5.38
CA ALA A 219 -8.89 -2.66 6.74
C ALA A 219 -7.40 -3.00 6.93
N ALA A 220 -6.79 -3.74 6.00
CA ALA A 220 -5.36 -4.02 6.01
C ALA A 220 -4.50 -2.75 5.95
N ALA A 221 -4.85 -1.80 5.08
CA ALA A 221 -4.16 -0.51 4.99
C ALA A 221 -4.20 0.26 6.31
N ARG A 222 -5.35 0.28 7.01
CA ARG A 222 -5.45 0.89 8.33
C ARG A 222 -4.60 0.18 9.38
N VAL A 223 -4.61 -1.15 9.40
CA VAL A 223 -3.77 -1.94 10.32
C VAL A 223 -2.30 -1.61 10.11
N PHE A 224 -1.85 -1.48 8.86
CA PHE A 224 -0.46 -1.13 8.54
C PHE A 224 -0.11 0.33 8.82
N HIS A 225 -1.06 1.27 8.67
CA HIS A 225 -0.90 2.64 9.17
C HIS A 225 -0.62 2.65 10.67
N LYS A 226 -1.47 1.96 11.45
CA LYS A 226 -1.30 1.83 12.89
C LYS A 226 0.00 1.13 13.26
N LEU A 227 0.46 0.17 12.45
CA LEU A 227 1.76 -0.47 12.66
C LEU A 227 2.90 0.55 12.52
N MET A 228 2.90 1.38 11.48
CA MET A 228 3.94 2.40 11.30
C MET A 228 3.90 3.45 12.42
N GLU A 229 2.70 3.87 12.85
CA GLU A 229 2.54 4.77 14.00
C GLU A 229 3.07 4.15 15.29
N ARG A 230 2.76 2.87 15.54
CA ARG A 230 3.23 2.11 16.70
C ARG A 230 4.77 2.02 16.74
N LEU A 231 5.40 1.94 15.58
CA LEU A 231 6.86 1.94 15.43
C LEU A 231 7.48 3.35 15.49
N GLY A 232 6.66 4.39 15.63
CA GLY A 232 7.10 5.79 15.77
C GLY A 232 7.34 6.52 14.45
N PHE A 233 6.89 5.99 13.32
CA PHE A 233 7.06 6.64 12.01
C PHE A 233 5.88 7.54 11.67
N SER A 234 6.11 8.86 11.65
CA SER A 234 5.13 9.85 11.20
C SER A 234 5.12 10.05 9.68
N GLU A 235 6.26 9.81 9.02
CA GLU A 235 6.45 9.93 7.58
C GLU A 235 7.27 8.73 7.07
N TYR A 236 6.83 8.10 5.98
CA TYR A 236 7.47 6.90 5.44
C TYR A 236 7.16 6.68 3.95
N TYR A 237 7.90 5.72 3.38
CA TYR A 237 7.74 5.28 1.99
C TYR A 237 7.05 3.92 1.95
N LEU A 238 6.34 3.66 0.87
CA LEU A 238 5.59 2.43 0.66
C LEU A 238 6.00 1.77 -0.65
N GLN A 239 6.10 0.44 -0.62
CA GLN A 239 6.24 -0.38 -1.82
C GLN A 239 5.23 -1.54 -1.78
N GLY A 240 4.59 -1.83 -2.92
CA GLY A 240 3.68 -2.97 -3.02
C GLY A 240 3.48 -3.50 -4.44
N GLY A 241 3.31 -4.82 -4.52
CA GLY A 241 2.83 -5.55 -5.70
C GLY A 241 1.62 -6.41 -5.33
N ASP A 242 0.84 -6.89 -6.30
CA ASP A 242 -0.36 -7.71 -6.04
C ASP A 242 -1.29 -7.08 -4.96
N TRP A 243 -1.72 -7.80 -3.92
CA TRP A 243 -2.50 -7.22 -2.81
C TRP A 243 -1.79 -6.05 -2.15
N GLY A 244 -0.46 -6.13 -2.04
CA GLY A 244 0.37 -5.05 -1.51
C GLY A 244 0.22 -3.77 -2.30
N SER A 245 0.05 -3.80 -3.63
CA SER A 245 -0.15 -2.57 -4.40
C SER A 245 -1.46 -1.89 -4.09
N LEU A 246 -2.54 -2.67 -3.92
CA LEU A 246 -3.84 -2.16 -3.51
C LEU A 246 -3.81 -1.61 -2.07
N ILE A 247 -3.16 -2.34 -1.15
CA ILE A 247 -3.06 -1.95 0.26
C ILE A 247 -2.23 -0.67 0.41
N THR A 248 -1.05 -0.57 -0.21
CA THR A 248 -0.21 0.63 -0.10
C THR A 248 -0.81 1.84 -0.83
N THR A 249 -1.54 1.62 -1.92
CA THR A 249 -2.35 2.68 -2.55
C THR A 249 -3.43 3.19 -1.60
N ASN A 250 -4.17 2.29 -0.94
CA ASN A 250 -5.16 2.67 0.06
C ASN A 250 -4.51 3.42 1.23
N MET A 251 -3.31 3.01 1.67
CA MET A 251 -2.57 3.72 2.71
C MET A 251 -2.28 5.17 2.28
N ALA A 252 -1.74 5.36 1.08
CA ALA A 252 -1.45 6.69 0.53
C ALA A 252 -2.72 7.56 0.38
N GLN A 253 -3.86 6.96 0.05
CA GLN A 253 -5.14 7.66 -0.07
C GLN A 253 -5.80 7.97 1.29
N MET A 254 -5.52 7.19 2.34
CA MET A 254 -6.03 7.43 3.69
C MET A 254 -5.31 8.56 4.40
N LYS A 255 -3.97 8.54 4.40
CA LYS A 255 -3.12 9.54 5.07
C LYS A 255 -1.98 10.01 4.15
N PRO A 256 -2.28 10.82 3.12
CA PRO A 256 -1.27 11.29 2.16
C PRO A 256 -0.13 12.08 2.81
N GLU A 257 -0.37 12.72 3.94
CA GLU A 257 0.64 13.43 4.73
C GLU A 257 1.72 12.51 5.31
N CYS A 258 1.40 11.25 5.59
CA CYS A 258 2.35 10.28 6.14
C CYS A 258 3.16 9.57 5.05
N VAL A 259 2.69 9.55 3.80
CA VAL A 259 3.30 8.76 2.71
C VAL A 259 4.10 9.67 1.79
N LYS A 260 5.43 9.61 1.91
CA LYS A 260 6.37 10.46 1.14
C LYS A 260 6.68 9.94 -0.26
N GLY A 261 6.37 8.67 -0.52
CA GLY A 261 6.48 8.06 -1.83
C GLY A 261 5.84 6.68 -1.87
N LEU A 262 5.24 6.37 -3.02
CA LEU A 262 4.56 5.11 -3.29
C LEU A 262 5.17 4.46 -4.54
N HIS A 263 5.84 3.33 -4.36
CA HIS A 263 6.41 2.55 -5.45
C HIS A 263 5.57 1.29 -5.72
N LEU A 264 5.01 1.16 -6.91
CA LEU A 264 4.18 0.03 -7.30
C LEU A 264 4.82 -0.74 -8.44
N ASN A 265 4.90 -2.06 -8.32
CA ASN A 265 5.27 -2.97 -9.42
C ASN A 265 4.07 -3.76 -9.98
N MET A 266 2.85 -3.42 -9.55
CA MET A 266 1.60 -3.90 -10.15
C MET A 266 0.53 -2.81 -10.07
N LEU A 267 0.11 -2.30 -11.22
CA LEU A 267 -0.93 -1.27 -11.31
C LEU A 267 -2.28 -1.90 -11.61
N THR A 268 -3.17 -1.93 -10.62
CA THR A 268 -4.56 -2.33 -10.82
C THR A 268 -5.43 -1.09 -11.01
N SER A 269 -5.75 -0.75 -12.26
CA SER A 269 -6.69 0.33 -12.58
C SER A 269 -8.05 -0.25 -12.96
N LYS A 270 -9.13 0.24 -12.37
CA LYS A 270 -10.48 -0.05 -12.89
C LYS A 270 -10.57 0.62 -14.27
N MET A 271 -10.97 -0.13 -15.30
CA MET A 271 -11.03 0.31 -16.72
C MET A 271 -11.60 1.73 -16.98
N LYS A 272 -12.43 2.28 -16.09
CA LYS A 272 -12.89 3.68 -16.18
C LYS A 272 -11.77 4.72 -16.05
N GLY A 273 -10.70 4.43 -15.31
CA GLY A 273 -9.53 5.30 -15.17
C GLY A 273 -8.55 5.18 -16.33
N LEU A 274 -8.37 3.96 -16.88
CA LEU A 274 -7.48 3.74 -18.02
C LEU A 274 -7.97 4.48 -19.27
N HIS A 275 -9.28 4.52 -19.51
CA HIS A 275 -9.84 5.30 -20.61
C HIS A 275 -9.59 6.80 -20.45
N ARG A 276 -9.53 7.31 -19.21
CA ARG A 276 -9.25 8.72 -18.92
C ARG A 276 -7.77 9.05 -19.04
N VAL A 277 -6.89 8.17 -18.55
CA VAL A 277 -5.42 8.29 -18.70
C VAL A 277 -5.03 8.20 -20.16
N LEU A 278 -5.56 7.22 -20.91
CA LEU A 278 -5.31 7.10 -22.35
C LEU A 278 -5.86 8.31 -23.11
N HIS A 279 -7.01 8.86 -22.72
CA HIS A 279 -7.55 10.06 -23.35
C HIS A 279 -6.71 11.30 -23.05
N GLU A 280 -6.20 11.47 -21.83
CA GLU A 280 -5.32 12.60 -21.47
C GLU A 280 -3.94 12.48 -22.16
N VAL A 281 -3.39 11.27 -22.29
CA VAL A 281 -2.12 11.02 -23.02
C VAL A 281 -2.28 11.20 -24.53
N LEU A 282 -3.36 10.69 -25.12
CA LEU A 282 -3.61 10.81 -26.57
C LEU A 282 -4.10 12.20 -26.98
N GLN A 283 -4.72 12.97 -26.08
CA GLN A 283 -5.05 14.37 -26.35
C GLN A 283 -3.84 15.31 -26.19
N GLY A 284 -2.85 14.96 -25.38
CA GLY A 284 -1.58 15.69 -25.30
C GLY A 284 -0.79 15.67 -26.60
N GLU A 285 -0.82 14.56 -27.36
CA GLU A 285 -0.12 14.44 -28.64
C GLU A 285 -0.83 15.15 -29.81
N LEU A 286 -2.11 15.51 -29.66
CA LEU A 286 -2.90 16.21 -30.69
C LEU A 286 -2.89 17.74 -30.53
N GLN A 287 -2.34 18.28 -29.44
CA GLN A 287 -2.20 19.72 -29.25
C GLN A 287 -0.82 20.28 -29.64
N ASP A 288 0.18 19.43 -29.87
CA ASP A 288 1.52 19.83 -30.32
C ASP A 288 1.71 19.75 -31.86
N GLN A 289 0.62 19.57 -32.61
CA GLN A 289 0.62 19.68 -34.08
C GLN A 289 -0.30 20.79 -34.59
N HIS A 290 -0.03 22.04 -34.19
CA HIS A 290 -0.42 23.23 -34.93
C HIS A 290 0.65 24.32 -34.83
#